data_AF-A0A830GUT5-F1
#
_entry.id   AF-A0A830GUT5-F1
#
_cell.length_a   1.000
_cell.length_b   1.000
_cell.length_c   1.000
_cell.angle_alpha   90.00
_cell.angle_beta   90.00
_cell.angle_gamma   90.00
#
_symmetry.space_group_name_H-M   'P 1'
#
loop_
_entity.id
_entity.type
_entity.pdbx_description
1 polymer ?
#
loop_
_entity_poly.entity_id
_entity_poly.type
_entity_poly.pdbx_seq_one_letter_code
_entity_poly.pdbx_strand_id
1 'polypeptide(L)'
;MSTIDALLDELRDEEKARRFWGEGVVRIAGDPSLRLVLLQALLGEAATKRDLNDLKADLYKRIDDLRNELNGKIEDTNKRIDDLRNELNGKIEDTNKRIDVMNDRMNDLWNEVGELRADMRTYFFGFMGGILATIIVTILLKLL
;
A
#
# COMPACT_ATOMS: atom_id res chain seq x y z
N MET A 1 -17.57 34.24 43.04
CA MET A 1 -17.41 33.18 44.05
C MET A 1 -18.57 32.22 43.86
N SER A 2 -18.32 30.92 43.66
CA SER A 2 -19.40 29.95 43.47
C SER A 2 -20.23 29.85 44.75
N THR A 3 -21.51 29.50 44.66
CA THR A 3 -22.35 29.19 45.82
C THR A 3 -21.77 28.07 46.67
N ILE A 4 -21.01 27.16 46.05
CA ILE A 4 -20.29 26.08 46.74
C ILE A 4 -19.12 26.63 47.55
N ASP A 5 -18.35 27.58 47.00
CA ASP A 5 -17.20 28.15 47.69
C ASP A 5 -17.63 28.92 48.95
N ALA A 6 -18.74 29.67 48.86
CA ALA A 6 -19.31 30.40 49.99
C ALA A 6 -19.79 29.45 51.11
N LEU A 7 -20.41 28.32 50.73
CA LEU A 7 -20.82 27.27 51.67
C LEU A 7 -19.61 26.59 52.34
N LEU A 8 -18.54 26.36 51.60
CA LEU A 8 -17.31 25.75 52.12
C LEU A 8 -16.62 26.67 53.14
N ASP A 9 -16.58 27.98 52.88
CA ASP A 9 -16.03 28.95 53.83
C ASP A 9 -16.90 29.05 55.10
N GLU A 10 -18.23 29.06 54.97
CA GLU A 10 -19.16 29.05 56.11
C GLU A 10 -19.00 27.78 56.97
N LEU A 11 -18.86 26.61 56.34
CA LEU A 11 -18.56 25.35 57.03
C LEU A 11 -17.18 25.34 57.69
N ARG A 12 -16.21 26.05 57.12
CA ARG A 12 -14.84 26.09 57.64
C ARG A 12 -14.72 27.00 58.87
N ASP A 13 -15.46 28.09 58.89
CA ASP A 13 -15.32 29.09 59.95
C ASP A 13 -16.37 28.92 61.07
N GLU A 14 -17.55 28.38 60.80
CA GLU A 14 -18.61 28.20 61.81
C GLU A 14 -18.76 26.77 62.34
N GLU A 15 -18.55 26.59 63.65
CA GLU A 15 -18.77 25.29 64.32
C GLU A 15 -20.24 24.86 64.31
N LYS A 16 -21.17 25.82 64.43
CA LYS A 16 -22.61 25.53 64.38
C LYS A 16 -23.04 25.03 63.00
N ALA A 17 -22.53 25.64 61.93
CA ALA A 17 -22.75 25.19 60.56
C ALA A 17 -22.24 23.76 60.36
N ARG A 18 -21.02 23.45 60.83
CA ARG A 18 -20.48 22.07 60.79
C ARG A 18 -21.35 21.06 61.50
N ARG A 19 -21.84 21.38 62.71
CA ARG A 19 -22.70 20.48 63.47
C ARG A 19 -24.03 20.25 62.75
N PHE A 20 -24.67 21.31 62.26
CA PHE A 20 -25.92 21.22 61.52
C PHE A 20 -25.81 20.34 60.26
N TRP A 21 -24.79 20.58 59.43
CA TRP A 21 -24.55 19.77 58.24
C TRP A 21 -24.09 18.34 58.58
N GLY A 22 -23.27 18.16 59.61
CA GLY A 22 -22.85 16.86 60.12
C GLY A 22 -24.02 16.00 60.60
N GLU A 23 -24.96 16.59 61.33
CA GLU A 23 -26.22 15.93 61.72
C GLU A 23 -27.06 15.54 60.50
N GLY A 24 -27.12 16.40 59.48
CA GLY A 24 -27.77 16.10 58.20
C GLY A 24 -27.16 14.89 57.48
N VAL A 25 -25.83 14.85 57.36
CA VAL A 25 -25.10 13.72 56.75
C VAL A 25 -25.27 12.43 57.55
N VAL A 26 -25.19 12.49 58.88
CA VAL A 26 -25.40 11.32 59.75
C VAL A 26 -26.84 10.81 59.65
N ARG A 27 -27.84 11.71 59.59
CA ARG A 27 -29.25 11.33 59.40
C ARG A 27 -29.47 10.65 58.06
N ILE A 28 -28.90 11.20 57.00
CA ILE A 28 -28.90 10.61 55.67
C ILE A 28 -28.25 9.23 55.68
N ALA A 29 -27.07 9.08 56.30
CA ALA A 29 -26.34 7.81 56.34
C ALA A 29 -27.02 6.76 57.23
N GLY A 30 -27.68 7.18 58.30
CA GLY A 30 -28.39 6.31 59.24
C GLY A 30 -29.73 5.79 58.69
N ASP A 31 -30.48 6.60 57.96
CA ASP A 31 -31.80 6.25 57.42
C ASP A 31 -31.70 5.51 56.08
N PRO A 32 -32.12 4.22 55.98
CA PRO A 32 -32.14 3.49 54.73
C PRO A 32 -32.96 4.15 53.61
N SER A 33 -34.04 4.84 53.96
CA SER A 33 -34.96 5.48 53.00
C SER A 33 -34.29 6.68 52.35
N LEU A 34 -33.63 7.53 53.15
CA LEU A 34 -32.88 8.69 52.65
C LEU A 34 -31.68 8.25 51.81
N ARG A 35 -30.99 7.17 52.20
CA ARG A 35 -29.93 6.56 51.36
C ARG A 35 -30.46 6.08 50.03
N LEU A 36 -31.63 5.43 50.01
CA LEU A 36 -32.21 4.90 48.79
C LEU A 36 -32.55 6.04 47.81
N VAL A 37 -33.14 7.13 48.30
CA VAL A 37 -33.46 8.32 47.48
C VAL A 37 -32.19 8.94 46.89
N LEU A 38 -31.12 9.09 47.68
CA LEU A 38 -29.84 9.59 47.17
C LEU A 38 -29.18 8.65 46.16
N LEU A 39 -29.20 7.34 46.42
CA LEU A 39 -28.67 6.35 45.48
C LEU A 39 -29.46 6.37 44.17
N GLN A 40 -30.78 6.51 44.22
CA GLN A 40 -31.62 6.62 43.02
C GLN A 40 -31.33 7.89 42.22
N ALA A 41 -31.18 9.03 42.90
CA ALA A 41 -30.80 10.28 42.24
C ALA A 41 -29.44 10.15 41.54
N LEU A 42 -28.45 9.55 42.20
CA LEU A 42 -27.11 9.35 41.63
C LEU A 42 -27.08 8.30 40.51
N LEU A 43 -27.84 7.20 40.63
CA LEU A 43 -27.90 6.14 39.62
C LEU A 43 -28.50 6.61 38.28
N GLY A 44 -29.36 7.64 38.30
CA GLY A 44 -29.91 8.23 37.08
C GLY A 44 -28.90 9.08 36.30
N GLU A 45 -27.90 9.63 36.99
CA GLU A 45 -26.89 10.53 36.41
C GLU A 45 -25.55 9.82 36.13
N ALA A 46 -25.25 8.75 36.86
CA ALA A 46 -24.00 8.02 36.75
C ALA A 46 -24.07 6.88 35.73
N ALA A 47 -23.04 6.78 34.88
CA ALA A 47 -22.84 5.59 34.06
C ALA A 47 -22.60 4.36 34.93
N THR A 48 -23.39 3.30 34.73
CA THR A 48 -23.27 2.07 35.50
C THR A 48 -22.19 1.16 34.91
N LYS A 49 -21.74 0.18 35.71
CA LYS A 49 -20.84 -0.87 35.23
C LYS A 49 -21.44 -1.66 34.05
N ARG A 50 -22.78 -1.76 34.00
CA ARG A 50 -23.48 -2.43 32.90
C ARG A 50 -23.32 -1.63 31.61
N ASP A 51 -23.59 -0.34 31.64
CA ASP A 51 -23.47 0.54 30.48
C ASP A 51 -22.04 0.53 29.92
N LEU A 52 -21.04 0.52 30.83
CA LEU A 52 -19.63 0.43 30.44
C LEU A 52 -19.28 -0.92 29.79
N ASN A 53 -19.84 -2.02 30.28
CA ASN A 53 -19.62 -3.35 29.71
C ASN A 53 -20.30 -3.48 28.34
N ASP A 54 -21.51 -2.95 28.20
CA ASP A 54 -22.25 -2.94 26.92
C ASP A 54 -21.49 -2.11 25.88
N LEU A 55 -21.01 -0.91 26.26
CA LEU A 55 -20.16 -0.09 25.40
C LEU A 55 -18.85 -0.80 25.02
N LYS A 56 -18.22 -1.50 25.97
CA LYS A 56 -16.99 -2.27 25.72
C LYS A 56 -17.24 -3.41 24.72
N ALA A 57 -18.37 -4.11 24.84
CA ALA A 57 -18.76 -5.18 23.93
C ALA A 57 -19.00 -4.65 22.51
N ASP A 58 -19.74 -3.54 22.39
CA ASP A 58 -19.98 -2.88 21.11
C ASP A 58 -18.68 -2.39 20.45
N LEU A 59 -17.76 -1.83 21.24
CA LEU A 59 -16.45 -1.42 20.75
C LEU A 59 -15.63 -2.60 20.24
N TYR A 60 -15.58 -3.72 20.96
CA TYR A 60 -14.88 -4.90 20.48
C TYR A 60 -15.49 -5.44 19.20
N LYS A 61 -16.82 -5.52 19.12
CA LYS A 61 -17.50 -5.94 17.89
C LYS A 61 -17.13 -5.05 16.70
N ARG A 62 -17.18 -3.73 16.87
CA ARG A 62 -16.78 -2.77 15.81
C ARG A 62 -15.30 -2.92 15.42
N ILE A 63 -14.43 -3.17 16.39
CA ILE A 63 -13.00 -3.41 16.12
C ILE A 63 -12.82 -4.70 15.30
N ASP A 64 -13.51 -5.77 15.66
CA ASP A 64 -13.43 -7.04 14.94
C ASP A 64 -14.02 -6.94 13.53
N ASP A 65 -15.15 -6.25 13.37
CA ASP A 65 -15.74 -5.96 12.06
C ASP A 65 -14.77 -5.17 11.16
N LEU A 66 -14.13 -4.12 11.70
CA LEU A 66 -13.12 -3.33 10.98
C LEU A 66 -11.89 -4.16 10.63
N ARG A 67 -11.43 -5.03 11.54
CA ARG A 67 -10.31 -5.94 11.27
C ARG A 67 -10.63 -6.90 10.14
N ASN A 68 -11.83 -7.47 10.13
CA ASN A 68 -12.28 -8.38 9.08
C ASN A 68 -12.36 -7.66 7.72
N GLU A 69 -12.93 -6.44 7.69
CA GLU A 69 -12.97 -5.62 6.48
C GLU A 69 -11.57 -5.30 5.95
N LEU A 70 -10.66 -4.89 6.84
CA LEU A 70 -9.27 -4.59 6.48
C LEU A 70 -8.54 -5.83 5.95
N ASN A 71 -8.68 -6.98 6.61
CA ASN A 71 -8.10 -8.24 6.15
C ASN A 71 -8.64 -8.63 4.77
N GLY A 72 -9.94 -8.45 4.52
CA GLY A 72 -10.54 -8.68 3.21
C GLY A 72 -9.96 -7.77 2.12
N LYS A 73 -9.80 -6.47 2.42
CA LYS A 73 -9.15 -5.51 1.50
C LYS A 73 -7.69 -5.84 1.21
N ILE A 74 -6.95 -6.33 2.22
CA ILE A 74 -5.57 -6.77 2.06
C ILE A 74 -5.51 -8.00 1.15
N GLU A 75 -6.39 -8.98 1.35
CA GLU A 75 -6.44 -10.17 0.51
C GLU A 75 -6.77 -9.84 -0.95
N ASP A 76 -7.77 -8.99 -1.19
CA ASP A 76 -8.12 -8.52 -2.54
C ASP A 76 -6.95 -7.77 -3.21
N THR A 77 -6.29 -6.89 -2.45
CA THR A 77 -5.11 -6.15 -2.94
C THR A 77 -3.98 -7.11 -3.31
N ASN A 78 -3.72 -8.14 -2.48
CA ASN A 78 -2.70 -9.14 -2.77
C ASN A 78 -3.01 -9.94 -4.03
N LYS A 79 -4.27 -10.36 -4.23
CA LYS A 79 -4.70 -11.04 -5.46
C LYS A 79 -4.47 -10.16 -6.70
N ARG A 80 -4.85 -8.89 -6.63
CA ARG A 80 -4.61 -7.93 -7.72
C ARG A 80 -3.13 -7.72 -8.01
N ILE A 81 -2.27 -7.73 -6.99
CA ILE A 81 -0.82 -7.65 -7.15
C ILE A 81 -0.28 -8.89 -7.87
N ASP A 82 -0.73 -10.08 -7.48
CA ASP A 82 -0.29 -11.34 -8.10
C ASP A 82 -0.76 -11.44 -9.56
N ASP A 83 -2.00 -11.02 -9.85
CA ASP A 83 -2.52 -10.95 -11.23
C ASP A 83 -1.69 -9.99 -12.09
N LEU A 84 -1.39 -8.79 -11.59
CA LEU A 84 -0.57 -7.81 -12.28
C LEU A 84 0.87 -8.32 -12.52
N ARG A 85 1.45 -9.03 -11.55
CA ARG A 85 2.77 -9.66 -11.70
C ARG A 85 2.76 -10.71 -12.80
N ASN A 86 1.73 -11.55 -12.84
CA ASN A 86 1.58 -12.58 -13.86
C ASN A 86 1.41 -11.96 -15.25
N GLU A 87 0.57 -10.93 -15.39
CA GLU A 87 0.39 -10.22 -16.64
C GLU A 87 1.69 -9.56 -17.14
N LEU A 88 2.43 -8.90 -16.25
CA LEU A 88 3.71 -8.27 -16.58
C LEU A 88 4.76 -9.31 -17.00
N ASN A 89 4.86 -10.42 -16.28
CA ASN A 89 5.77 -11.51 -16.65
C ASN A 89 5.42 -12.08 -18.03
N GLY A 90 4.14 -12.26 -18.34
CA GLY A 90 3.68 -12.69 -19.66
C GLY A 90 4.05 -11.69 -20.77
N LYS A 91 3.88 -10.39 -20.53
CA LYS A 91 4.30 -9.33 -21.47
C LYS A 91 5.81 -9.28 -21.68
N ILE A 92 6.60 -9.51 -20.64
CA ILE A 92 8.06 -9.59 -20.72
C ILE A 92 8.47 -10.81 -21.55
N GLU A 93 7.86 -11.97 -21.31
CA GLU A 93 8.15 -13.19 -22.08
C GLU A 93 7.83 -13.02 -23.57
N ASP A 94 6.66 -12.43 -23.91
CA ASP A 94 6.30 -12.13 -25.30
C ASP A 94 7.29 -11.15 -25.95
N THR A 95 7.67 -10.10 -25.22
CA THR A 95 8.66 -9.12 -25.69
C THR A 95 10.01 -9.77 -25.95
N ASN A 96 10.48 -10.66 -25.06
CA ASN A 96 11.72 -11.40 -25.24
C ASN A 96 11.66 -12.30 -26.49
N LYS A 97 10.56 -13.04 -26.70
CA LYS A 97 10.38 -13.84 -27.93
C LYS A 97 10.44 -13.00 -29.19
N ARG A 98 9.84 -11.80 -29.18
CA ARG A 98 9.90 -10.86 -30.31
C ARG A 98 11.31 -10.34 -30.55
N ILE A 99 12.08 -10.11 -29.49
CA ILE A 99 13.50 -9.72 -29.57
C ILE A 99 14.32 -10.87 -30.16
N ASP A 100 14.12 -12.11 -29.72
CA ASP A 100 14.83 -13.28 -30.23
C ASP A 100 14.59 -13.44 -31.74
N VAL A 101 13.33 -13.38 -32.18
CA VAL A 101 12.97 -13.42 -33.61
C VAL A 101 13.61 -12.28 -34.39
N MET A 102 13.72 -11.09 -33.81
CA MET A 102 14.35 -9.95 -34.46
C MET A 102 15.87 -10.14 -34.58
N ASN A 103 16.52 -10.71 -33.55
CA ASN A 103 17.94 -11.04 -33.58
C ASN A 103 18.24 -12.10 -34.64
N ASP A 104 17.40 -13.13 -34.76
CA ASP A 104 17.54 -14.16 -35.80
C ASP A 104 17.47 -13.55 -37.19
N ARG A 105 16.43 -12.74 -37.46
CA ARG A 105 16.31 -12.02 -38.74
C ARG A 105 17.49 -11.10 -39.02
N MET A 106 18.04 -10.46 -37.99
CA MET A 106 19.21 -9.62 -38.12
C MET A 106 20.43 -10.45 -38.52
N ASN A 107 20.65 -11.60 -37.89
CA ASN A 107 21.72 -12.53 -38.24
C ASN A 107 21.60 -13.02 -39.68
N ASP A 108 20.39 -13.38 -40.13
CA ASP A 108 20.13 -13.78 -41.52
C ASP A 108 20.50 -12.66 -42.51
N LEU A 109 20.10 -11.41 -42.23
CA LEU A 109 20.47 -10.26 -43.04
C LEU A 109 21.99 -10.01 -43.05
N TRP A 110 22.68 -10.18 -41.91
CA TRP A 110 24.14 -10.07 -41.86
C TRP A 110 24.83 -11.10 -42.75
N ASN A 111 24.32 -12.33 -42.78
CA ASN A 111 24.82 -13.40 -43.62
C ASN A 111 24.58 -13.09 -45.11
N GLU A 112 23.36 -12.71 -45.50
CA GLU A 112 23.03 -12.34 -46.88
C GLU A 112 23.88 -11.16 -47.39
N VAL A 113 24.06 -10.13 -46.56
CA VAL A 113 24.96 -9.00 -46.88
C VAL A 113 26.41 -9.47 -47.00
N GLY A 114 26.83 -10.42 -46.16
CA GLY A 114 28.17 -11.03 -46.20
C GLY A 114 28.42 -11.77 -47.52
N GLU A 115 27.47 -12.59 -47.95
CA GLU A 115 27.49 -13.32 -49.22
C GLU A 115 27.50 -12.37 -50.41
N LEU A 116 26.59 -11.38 -50.43
CA LEU A 116 26.56 -10.36 -51.48
C LEU A 116 27.91 -9.64 -51.61
N ARG A 117 28.53 -9.27 -50.47
CA ARG A 117 29.87 -8.66 -50.46
C ARG A 117 30.94 -9.60 -51.01
N ALA A 118 30.84 -10.90 -50.77
CA ALA A 118 31.77 -11.89 -51.31
C ALA A 118 31.61 -12.04 -52.83
N ASP A 119 30.38 -12.16 -53.32
CA ASP A 119 30.06 -12.23 -54.74
C ASP A 119 30.54 -10.98 -55.47
N MET A 120 30.26 -9.79 -54.94
CA MET A 120 30.74 -8.53 -55.51
C MET A 120 32.27 -8.49 -55.61
N ARG A 121 33.01 -8.97 -54.61
CA ARG A 121 34.48 -9.06 -54.69
C ARG A 121 34.90 -10.00 -55.82
N THR A 122 34.29 -11.18 -55.92
CA THR A 122 34.59 -12.17 -56.95
C THR A 122 34.34 -11.61 -58.36
N TYR A 123 33.18 -10.99 -58.60
CA TYR A 123 32.86 -10.36 -59.88
C TYR A 123 33.81 -9.19 -60.20
N PHE A 124 34.12 -8.36 -59.21
CA PHE A 124 35.06 -7.25 -59.37
C PHE A 124 36.45 -7.74 -59.80
N PHE A 125 37.03 -8.70 -59.09
CA PHE A 125 38.34 -9.25 -59.44
C PHE A 125 38.33 -10.00 -60.77
N GLY A 126 37.27 -10.77 -61.06
CA GLY A 126 37.10 -11.45 -62.35
C GLY A 126 37.05 -10.46 -63.52
N PHE A 127 36.26 -9.39 -63.40
CA PHE A 127 36.17 -8.34 -64.41
C PHE A 127 37.50 -7.60 -64.60
N MET A 128 38.14 -7.17 -63.51
CA MET A 128 39.44 -6.49 -63.57
C MET A 128 40.54 -7.38 -64.15
N GLY A 129 40.57 -8.66 -63.79
CA GLY A 129 41.49 -9.63 -64.36
C GLY A 129 41.31 -9.79 -65.87
N GLY A 130 40.07 -9.84 -66.35
CA GLY A 130 39.75 -9.87 -67.78
C GLY A 130 40.24 -8.62 -68.53
N ILE A 131 39.97 -7.42 -67.99
CA ILE A 131 40.48 -6.17 -68.57
C ILE A 131 42.01 -6.18 -68.63
N LEU A 132 42.68 -6.51 -67.53
CA LEU A 132 44.15 -6.55 -67.48
C LEU A 132 44.72 -7.54 -68.50
N ALA A 133 44.12 -8.72 -68.63
CA ALA A 133 44.54 -9.71 -69.63
C ALA A 133 44.44 -9.16 -71.06
N THR A 134 43.33 -8.49 -71.42
CA THR A 134 43.17 -7.90 -72.76
C THR A 134 44.18 -6.78 -73.04
N ILE A 135 44.47 -5.92 -72.06
CA ILE A 135 45.49 -4.87 -72.17
C ILE A 135 46.87 -5.48 -72.39
N ILE A 136 47.26 -6.49 -71.60
CA ILE A 136 48.55 -7.18 -71.71
C ILE A 136 48.71 -7.81 -73.10
N VAL A 137 47.71 -8.56 -73.58
CA VAL A 137 47.72 -9.18 -74.91
C VAL A 137 47.89 -8.12 -76.00
N THR A 138 47.17 -7.00 -75.90
CA THR A 138 47.25 -5.91 -76.89
C THR A 138 48.63 -5.26 -76.93
N ILE A 139 49.28 -5.07 -75.78
CA ILE A 139 50.64 -4.51 -75.70
C ILE A 139 51.66 -5.47 -76.30
N LEU A 140 51.58 -6.77 -75.97
CA LEU A 140 52.49 -7.80 -76.50
C LEU A 140 52.39 -7.91 -78.02
N LEU A 141 51.17 -7.90 -78.58
CA LEU A 141 50.95 -7.94 -80.04
C LEU A 141 51.53 -6.73 -80.78
N LYS A 142 51.67 -5.57 -80.12
CA LYS A 142 52.29 -4.36 -80.72
C LYS A 142 53.81 -4.34 -80.61
N LEU A 143 54.40 -5.17 -79.76
CA LEU A 143 55.85 -5.25 -79.52
C LEU A 143 56.54 -6.34 -80.35
N LEU A 144 55.77 -7.28 -80.92
CA LEU A 144 56.22 -8.31 -81.86
C LEU A 144 56.23 -7.80 -83.31
#